data_AF-A0A7Z7FVZ0-F1
#
_entry.id   AF-A0A7Z7FVZ0-F1
#
_cell.length_a   1.000
_cell.length_b   1.000
_cell.length_c   1.000
_cell.angle_alpha   90.00
_cell.angle_beta   90.00
_cell.angle_gamma   90.00
#
_symmetry.space_group_name_H-M   'P 1'
#
loop_
_entity.id
_entity.type
_entity.pdbx_description
1 polymer ?
#
loop_
_entity_poly.entity_id
_entity_poly.type
_entity_poly.pdbx_seq_one_letter_code
_entity_poly.pdbx_strand_id
1 'polypeptide(L)'
;MVTHRSLHELEDEQEQQRRIARKRIEQAEEYIGHYRSRVDQVRESFYYFGVHTGVADDSGFREALQHASDIAHENVVSAGRKVGELEEEYDAMVREQSEVRERFIAVRDGLD
;
A
#
# COMPACT_ATOMS: atom_id res chain seq x y z
N MET A 1 22.29 -16.54 11.27
CA MET A 1 21.63 -17.50 10.37
C MET A 1 20.61 -18.25 11.18
N VAL A 2 19.33 -18.10 10.85
CA VAL A 2 18.26 -18.91 11.46
C VAL A 2 18.35 -20.28 10.81
N THR A 3 18.68 -21.30 11.60
CA THR A 3 18.75 -22.69 11.13
C THR A 3 17.41 -23.34 11.45
N HIS A 4 16.53 -23.50 10.46
CA HIS A 4 15.26 -24.22 10.66
C HIS A 4 15.55 -25.70 10.90
N ARG A 5 14.92 -26.28 11.92
CA ARG A 5 15.14 -27.68 12.31
C ARG A 5 14.24 -28.63 11.53
N SER A 6 13.18 -28.11 10.90
CA SER A 6 12.27 -28.88 10.06
C SER A 6 11.66 -28.03 8.94
N LEU A 7 11.14 -28.71 7.91
CA LEU A 7 10.37 -28.07 6.83
C LEU A 7 9.13 -27.37 7.37
N HIS A 8 8.49 -27.93 8.40
CA HIS A 8 7.31 -27.33 9.02
C HIS A 8 7.64 -25.99 9.70
N GLU A 9 8.75 -25.92 10.45
CA GLU A 9 9.20 -24.66 11.07
C GLU A 9 9.51 -23.58 10.01
N LEU A 10 10.09 -23.97 8.88
CA LEU A 10 10.32 -23.07 7.75
C LEU A 10 8.99 -22.57 7.15
N GLU A 11 8.06 -23.48 6.84
CA GLU A 11 6.78 -23.14 6.22
C GLU A 11 5.91 -22.26 7.14
N ASP A 12 5.93 -22.50 8.45
CA ASP A 12 5.22 -21.71 9.45
C ASP A 12 5.76 -20.27 9.54
N GLU A 13 7.08 -20.10 9.54
CA GLU A 13 7.70 -18.76 9.55
C GLU A 13 7.38 -18.01 8.25
N GLN A 14 7.51 -18.69 7.10
CA GLN A 14 7.16 -18.12 5.81
C GLN A 14 5.69 -17.70 5.74
N GLU A 15 4.78 -18.51 6.28
CA GLU A 15 3.35 -18.18 6.38
C GLU A 15 3.08 -16.99 7.30
N GLN A 16 3.80 -16.89 8.42
CA GLN A 16 3.73 -15.70 9.27
C GLN A 16 4.20 -14.44 8.53
N GLN A 17 5.33 -14.52 7.82
CA GLN A 17 5.85 -13.40 7.03
C GLN A 17 4.88 -12.97 5.93
N ARG A 18 4.30 -13.93 5.19
CA ARG A 18 3.26 -13.67 4.17
C ARG A 18 2.05 -12.96 4.77
N ARG A 19 1.54 -13.42 5.91
CA ARG A 19 0.41 -12.77 6.59
C ARG A 19 0.72 -11.34 7.03
N ILE A 20 1.91 -11.10 7.57
CA ILE A 20 2.33 -9.75 8.00
C ILE A 20 2.44 -8.81 6.79
N ALA A 21 3.10 -9.25 5.72
CA ALA A 21 3.27 -8.46 4.51
C ALA A 21 1.93 -8.16 3.84
N ARG A 22 1.04 -9.16 3.73
CA ARG A 22 -0.31 -8.96 3.19
C ARG A 22 -1.13 -7.96 4.00
N LYS A 23 -1.08 -8.06 5.34
CA LYS A 23 -1.75 -7.11 6.22
C LYS A 23 -1.23 -5.69 6.05
N ARG A 24 0.07 -5.51 5.81
CA ARG A 24 0.64 -4.17 5.54
C ARG A 24 0.10 -3.58 4.24
N ILE A 25 -0.04 -4.38 3.18
CA ILE A 25 -0.63 -3.96 1.91
C ILE A 25 -2.09 -3.56 2.12
N GLU A 26 -2.90 -4.43 2.74
CA GLU A 26 -4.32 -4.15 3.01
C GLU A 26 -4.52 -2.88 3.83
N GLN A 27 -3.70 -2.66 4.87
CA GLN A 27 -3.73 -1.44 5.66
C GLN A 27 -3.38 -0.21 4.81
N ALA A 28 -2.36 -0.30 3.96
CA ALA A 28 -1.96 0.80 3.10
C ALA A 28 -3.09 1.17 2.11
N GLU A 29 -3.74 0.19 1.50
CA GLU A 29 -4.90 0.38 0.62
C GLU A 29 -6.06 1.04 1.36
N GLU A 30 -6.38 0.57 2.58
CA GLU A 30 -7.43 1.16 3.42
C GLU A 30 -7.13 2.63 3.74
N TYR A 31 -5.88 2.93 4.12
CA TYR A 31 -5.45 4.30 4.41
C TYR A 31 -5.60 5.22 3.19
N ILE A 32 -5.25 4.75 1.99
CA ILE A 32 -5.40 5.52 0.75
C ILE A 32 -6.88 5.76 0.45
N GLY A 33 -7.72 4.72 0.56
CA GLY A 33 -9.16 4.84 0.36
C GLY A 33 -9.79 5.86 1.30
N HIS A 34 -9.43 5.80 2.59
CA HIS A 34 -9.91 6.74 3.59
C HIS A 34 -9.38 8.17 3.36
N TYR A 35 -8.11 8.32 2.99
CA TYR A 35 -7.54 9.62 2.63
C TYR A 35 -8.28 10.26 1.45
N ARG A 36 -8.52 9.50 0.38
CA ARG A 36 -9.28 9.96 -0.79
C ARG A 36 -10.69 10.40 -0.42
N SER A 37 -11.40 9.61 0.38
CA SER A 37 -12.73 9.97 0.87
C SER A 37 -12.73 11.29 1.66
N ARG A 38 -11.73 11.52 2.50
CA ARG A 38 -11.60 12.77 3.26
C ARG A 38 -11.28 13.96 2.38
N VAL A 39 -10.40 13.79 1.39
CA VAL A 39 -10.08 14.83 0.41
C VAL A 39 -11.33 15.25 -0.37
N ASP A 40 -12.11 14.28 -0.85
CA ASP A 40 -13.35 14.56 -1.59
C ASP A 40 -14.37 15.32 -0.72
N GLN A 41 -14.55 14.92 0.54
CA GLN A 41 -15.42 15.62 1.50
C GLN A 41 -14.97 17.05 1.77
N VAL A 42 -13.67 17.27 1.96
CA VAL A 42 -13.11 18.61 2.17
C VAL A 42 -13.34 19.48 0.94
N ARG A 43 -13.05 18.96 -0.26
CA ARG A 43 -13.26 19.69 -1.52
C ARG A 43 -14.72 20.12 -1.69
N GLU A 44 -15.66 19.21 -1.46
CA GLU A 44 -17.09 19.51 -1.55
C GLU A 44 -17.53 20.56 -0.52
N SER A 45 -17.04 20.43 0.72
CA SER A 45 -17.33 21.39 1.80
C SER A 45 -16.82 22.79 1.49
N PHE A 46 -15.60 22.90 0.95
CA PHE A 46 -15.02 24.18 0.55
C PHE A 46 -15.79 24.80 -0.62
N TYR A 47 -16.14 24.00 -1.63
CA TYR A 47 -16.97 24.48 -2.73
C TYR A 47 -18.32 25.01 -2.24
N TYR A 48 -19.01 24.26 -1.38
CA TYR A 48 -20.29 24.67 -0.79
C TYR A 48 -20.17 25.98 -0.01
N PHE A 49 -19.10 26.13 0.79
CA PHE A 49 -18.79 27.37 1.50
C PHE A 49 -18.58 28.54 0.53
N GLY A 50 -17.83 28.33 -0.55
CA GLY A 50 -17.60 29.35 -1.58
C GLY A 50 -18.90 29.82 -2.25
N VAL A 51 -19.84 28.89 -2.51
CA VAL A 51 -21.16 29.23 -3.06
C VAL A 51 -21.96 30.06 -2.06
N HIS A 52 -21.98 29.69 -0.78
CA HIS A 52 -22.75 30.39 0.25
C HIS A 52 -22.22 31.79 0.57
N THR A 53 -20.92 32.00 0.40
CA THR A 53 -20.26 33.28 0.66
C THR A 53 -20.13 34.15 -0.58
N GLY A 54 -20.58 33.66 -1.74
CA GLY A 54 -20.57 34.40 -3.01
C GLY A 54 -19.18 34.52 -3.66
N VAL A 55 -18.22 33.69 -3.25
CA VAL A 55 -16.85 33.69 -3.80
C VAL A 55 -16.58 32.50 -4.72
N ALA A 56 -17.57 31.64 -4.97
CA ALA A 56 -17.40 30.49 -5.88
C ALA A 56 -16.99 30.89 -7.31
N ASP A 57 -17.35 32.10 -7.74
CA ASP A 57 -16.99 32.65 -9.05
C ASP A 57 -15.71 33.50 -9.02
N ASP A 58 -15.12 33.71 -7.84
CA ASP A 58 -13.83 34.39 -7.72
C ASP A 58 -12.72 33.51 -8.28
N SER A 59 -11.91 34.08 -9.17
CA SER A 59 -10.83 33.35 -9.85
C SER A 59 -9.76 32.88 -8.87
N GLY A 60 -9.43 33.69 -7.85
CA GLY A 60 -8.45 33.33 -6.83
C GLY A 60 -8.92 32.17 -5.96
N PHE A 61 -10.20 32.15 -5.59
CA PHE A 61 -10.80 31.02 -4.88
C PHE A 61 -10.74 29.74 -5.70
N ARG A 62 -11.13 29.80 -6.99
CA ARG A 62 -11.09 28.64 -7.89
C ARG A 62 -9.67 28.11 -8.10
N GLU A 63 -8.70 28.99 -8.31
CA GLU A 63 -7.28 28.63 -8.44
C GLU A 63 -6.75 27.94 -7.18
N ALA A 64 -7.06 28.49 -6.00
CA ALA A 64 -6.65 27.89 -4.73
C ALA A 64 -7.28 26.50 -4.51
N LEU A 65 -8.56 26.35 -4.82
CA LEU A 65 -9.27 25.07 -4.70
C LEU A 65 -8.74 24.02 -5.69
N GLN A 66 -8.44 24.44 -6.91
CA GLN A 66 -7.83 23.58 -7.93
C GLN A 66 -6.44 23.13 -7.47
N HIS A 67 -5.59 24.05 -7.04
CA HIS A 67 -4.25 23.75 -6.55
C HIS A 67 -4.27 22.77 -5.36
N ALA A 68 -5.18 22.95 -4.40
CA ALA A 68 -5.34 22.03 -3.29
C ALA A 68 -5.80 20.62 -3.76
N SER A 69 -6.67 20.57 -4.77
CA SER A 69 -7.13 19.32 -5.37
C SER A 69 -6.01 18.59 -6.10
N ASP A 70 -5.15 19.33 -6.82
CA ASP A 70 -4.00 18.78 -7.55
C ASP A 70 -2.99 18.15 -6.58
N ILE A 71 -2.62 18.85 -5.49
CA ILE A 71 -1.74 18.30 -4.45
C ILE A 71 -2.34 17.02 -3.85
N ALA A 72 -3.64 17.02 -3.54
CA ALA A 72 -4.28 15.85 -2.97
C ALA A 72 -4.31 14.67 -3.95
N HIS A 73 -4.51 14.94 -5.24
CA HIS A 73 -4.43 13.93 -6.29
C HIS A 73 -3.02 13.36 -6.42
N GLU A 74 -1.99 14.21 -6.43
CA GLU A 74 -0.58 13.78 -6.45
C GLU A 74 -0.24 12.89 -5.24
N ASN A 75 -0.74 13.23 -4.05
CA ASN A 75 -0.56 12.42 -2.86
C ASN A 75 -1.20 11.03 -3.00
N VAL A 76 -2.42 10.93 -3.53
CA VAL A 76 -3.08 9.65 -3.80
C VAL A 76 -2.28 8.81 -4.79
N VAL A 77 -1.81 9.43 -5.87
CA VAL A 77 -0.99 8.75 -6.89
C VAL A 77 0.32 8.26 -6.29
N SER A 78 1.01 9.10 -5.52
CA SER A 78 2.26 8.75 -4.84
C SER A 78 2.07 7.59 -3.86
N ALA A 79 1.01 7.63 -3.05
CA ALA A 79 0.67 6.56 -2.13
C ALA A 79 0.33 5.26 -2.88
N GLY A 80 -0.41 5.34 -4.00
CA GLY A 80 -0.69 4.18 -4.86
C GLY A 80 0.57 3.52 -5.40
N ARG A 81 1.59 4.31 -5.80
CA ARG A 81 2.90 3.76 -6.19
C ARG A 81 3.59 3.03 -5.06
N LYS A 82 3.51 3.55 -3.82
CA LYS A 82 4.07 2.87 -2.64
C LYS A 82 3.37 1.56 -2.31
N VAL A 83 2.06 1.45 -2.57
CA VAL A 83 1.36 0.16 -2.46
C VAL A 83 1.90 -0.81 -3.52
N GLY A 84 2.05 -0.37 -4.77
CA GLY A 84 2.64 -1.20 -5.82
C GLY A 84 4.04 -1.70 -5.47
N GLU A 85 4.90 -0.85 -4.91
CA GLU A 85 6.23 -1.27 -4.41
C GLU A 85 6.12 -2.36 -3.32
N LEU A 86 5.14 -2.26 -2.40
CA LEU A 86 4.92 -3.28 -1.37
C LEU A 86 4.41 -4.61 -1.97
N GLU A 87 3.58 -4.56 -3.02
CA GLU A 87 3.14 -5.75 -3.74
C GLU A 87 4.29 -6.43 -4.47
N GLU A 88 5.16 -5.66 -5.12
CA GLU A 88 6.38 -6.18 -5.76
C GLU A 88 7.33 -6.82 -4.73
N GLU A 89 7.53 -6.19 -3.57
CA GLU A 89 8.29 -6.76 -2.45
C GLU A 89 7.68 -8.07 -1.94
N TYR A 90 6.35 -8.12 -1.83
CA TYR A 90 5.64 -9.34 -1.44
C TYR A 90 5.86 -10.47 -2.44
N ASP A 91 5.73 -10.19 -3.73
CA ASP A 91 5.94 -11.18 -4.80
C ASP A 91 7.39 -11.65 -4.88
N ALA A 92 8.36 -10.76 -4.64
CA ALA A 92 9.77 -11.12 -4.54
C ALA A 92 10.03 -12.05 -3.34
N MET A 93 9.47 -11.71 -2.17
CA MET A 93 9.56 -12.53 -0.97
C MET A 93 8.95 -13.92 -1.19
N VAL A 94 7.77 -14.04 -1.81
CA VAL A 94 7.12 -15.33 -2.08
C VAL A 94 7.97 -16.20 -3.01
N ARG A 95 8.61 -15.60 -4.02
CA ARG A 95 9.54 -16.30 -4.91
C ARG A 95 10.76 -16.82 -4.15
N GLU A 96 11.41 -15.97 -3.36
CA GLU A 96 12.56 -16.36 -2.54
C GLU A 96 12.21 -17.49 -1.55
N GLN A 97 11.05 -17.39 -0.89
CA GLN A 97 10.56 -18.43 0.02
C GLN A 97 10.38 -19.79 -0.68
N SER A 98 9.91 -19.78 -1.92
CA SER A 98 9.76 -20.99 -2.73
C SER A 98 11.11 -21.62 -3.03
N GLU A 99 12.10 -20.83 -3.43
CA GLU A 99 13.47 -21.32 -3.66
C GLU A 99 14.13 -21.87 -2.38
N VAL A 100 13.94 -21.19 -1.24
CA VAL A 100 14.44 -21.67 0.06
C VAL A 100 13.83 -23.01 0.41
N ARG A 101 12.52 -23.18 0.17
CA ARG A 101 11.81 -24.44 0.40
C ARG A 101 12.34 -25.56 -0.49
N GLU A 102 12.55 -25.31 -1.78
CA GLU A 102 13.12 -26.27 -2.71
C GLU A 102 14.53 -26.70 -2.29
N ARG A 103 15.40 -25.75 -1.94
CA ARG A 103 16.74 -26.05 -1.41
C ARG A 103 16.68 -26.88 -0.12
N PHE A 104 15.77 -26.55 0.79
CA PHE A 104 15.61 -27.31 2.03
C PHE A 104 15.21 -28.78 1.76
N ILE A 105 14.31 -29.00 0.79
CA ILE A 105 13.89 -30.35 0.38
C ILE A 105 15.06 -31.10 -0.30
N ALA A 106 15.79 -30.45 -1.21
CA ALA A 106 16.92 -31.06 -1.90
C ALA A 106 18.01 -31.52 -0.93
N VAL A 107 18.40 -30.67 0.03
CA VAL A 107 19.37 -31.00 1.08
C VAL A 107 18.87 -32.13 1.98
N ARG A 108 17.59 -32.12 2.36
CA ARG A 108 16.99 -33.18 3.19
C ARG A 108 16.97 -34.53 2.47
N ASP A 109 16.65 -34.54 1.18
CA ASP A 109 16.50 -35.75 0.38
C ASP A 109 17.84 -36.24 -0.21
N GLY A 110 18.94 -35.54 0.09
CA GLY A 110 20.30 -35.91 -0.32
C GLY A 110 20.56 -35.73 -1.83
N LEU A 111 19.86 -34.78 -2.44
CA LEU A 111 19.96 -34.45 -3.87
C LEU A 111 20.97 -33.34 -4.18
N ASP A 112 21.71 -32.87 -3.17
CA ASP A 112 22.83 -31.91 -3.24
C ASP A 112 24.12 -32.53 -2.68
#